data_AF-A0AAF0TUU5-F1
#
_entry.id   AF-A0AAF0TUU5-F1
#
_cell.length_a   1.000
_cell.length_b   1.000
_cell.length_c   1.000
_cell.angle_alpha   90.00
_cell.angle_beta   90.00
_cell.angle_gamma   90.00
#
_symmetry.space_group_name_H-M   'P 1'
#
loop_
_entity.id
_entity.type
_entity.pdbx_description
1 polymer ?
#
loop_
_entity_poly.entity_id
_entity_poly.type
_entity_poly.pdbx_seq_one_letter_code
_entity_poly.pdbx_strand_id
1 'polypeptide(L)'
;MPRNTAEVLACWEEAGIEAKNRSYWRTIPACIWWTIWRERNARSFEDRSKSLQMIKTDCILLLCFLCTKSSPIGAEAILEVLESC
;
A
#
# COMPACT_ATOMS: atom_id res chain seq x y z
N MET A 1 11.17 -14.77 -9.52
CA MET A 1 9.95 -14.62 -8.69
C MET A 1 10.40 -14.74 -7.23
N PRO A 2 10.09 -13.79 -6.35
CA PRO A 2 10.53 -13.85 -4.94
C PRO A 2 9.93 -15.07 -4.24
N ARG A 3 10.69 -15.75 -3.39
CA ARG A 3 10.31 -17.00 -2.71
C ARG A 3 9.75 -16.79 -1.31
N ASN A 4 10.03 -15.64 -0.70
CA ASN A 4 9.57 -15.30 0.65
C ASN A 4 9.36 -13.79 0.77
N THR A 5 8.76 -13.35 1.88
CA THR A 5 8.45 -11.93 2.11
C THR A 5 9.69 -11.05 2.17
N ALA A 6 10.83 -11.55 2.66
CA ALA A 6 12.08 -10.79 2.69
C ALA A 6 12.61 -10.54 1.27
N GLU A 7 12.58 -11.54 0.39
CA GLU A 7 12.94 -11.38 -1.02
C GLU A 7 11.98 -10.40 -1.73
N VAL A 8 10.67 -10.44 -1.43
CA VAL A 8 9.70 -9.47 -1.97
C VAL A 8 10.05 -8.05 -1.53
N LEU A 9 10.35 -7.83 -0.25
CA LEU A 9 10.70 -6.51 0.27
C LEU A 9 12.02 -6.00 -0.28
N ALA A 10 13.01 -6.89 -0.49
CA ALA A 10 14.28 -6.52 -1.11
C ALA A 10 14.05 -6.04 -2.55
N CYS A 11 13.32 -6.81 -3.37
CA CYS A 11 12.98 -6.39 -4.73
C CYS A 11 12.15 -5.11 -4.75
N TRP A 12 11.23 -4.93 -3.80
CA TRP A 12 10.45 -3.70 -3.68
C TRP A 12 11.35 -2.51 -3.38
N GLU A 13 12.24 -2.64 -2.40
CA GLU A 13 13.18 -1.59 -2.01
C GLU A 13 14.10 -1.19 -3.18
N GLU A 14 14.59 -2.16 -3.96
CA GLU A 14 15.39 -1.93 -5.17
C GLU A 14 14.60 -1.18 -6.25
N ALA A 15 13.33 -1.52 -6.45
CA ALA A 15 12.48 -0.85 -7.43
C ALA A 15 12.21 0.63 -7.07
N GLY A 16 12.28 1.00 -5.79
CA GLY A 16 12.06 2.36 -5.31
C GLY A 16 13.30 3.21 -5.11
N ILE A 17 14.46 2.81 -5.66
CA ILE A 17 15.71 3.56 -5.51
C ILE A 17 15.54 5.01 -6.01
N GLU A 18 14.82 5.21 -7.11
CA GLU A 18 14.56 6.52 -7.73
C GLU A 18 13.29 7.21 -7.19
N ALA A 19 12.63 6.64 -6.17
CA ALA A 19 11.41 7.21 -5.64
C ALA A 19 11.70 8.55 -4.92
N LYS A 20 11.04 9.63 -5.35
CA LYS A 20 11.15 10.97 -4.74
C LYS A 20 10.97 10.95 -3.21
N ASN A 21 10.10 10.07 -2.72
CA ASN A 21 9.92 9.86 -1.28
C ASN A 21 10.01 8.37 -0.92
N ARG A 22 11.22 7.96 -0.54
CA ARG A 22 11.53 6.58 -0.11
C ARG A 22 10.73 6.12 1.12
N SER A 23 10.31 7.04 1.99
CA SER A 23 9.50 6.68 3.17
C SER A 23 8.08 6.24 2.77
N TYR A 24 7.48 6.92 1.79
CA TYR A 24 6.19 6.54 1.24
C TYR A 24 6.28 5.25 0.45
N TRP A 25 7.34 5.11 -0.37
CA TRP A 25 7.61 3.88 -1.09
C TRP A 25 7.66 2.65 -0.18
N ARG A 26 8.35 2.76 0.95
CA ARG A 26 8.45 1.70 1.98
C ARG A 26 7.13 1.40 2.69
N THR A 27 6.17 2.32 2.65
CA THR A 27 4.86 2.15 3.30
C THR A 27 3.89 1.31 2.45
N ILE A 28 4.04 1.32 1.13
CA ILE A 28 3.13 0.64 0.19
C ILE A 28 2.96 -0.87 0.48
N PRO A 29 4.03 -1.67 0.69
CA PRO A 29 3.87 -3.10 0.97
C PRO A 29 3.05 -3.36 2.25
N ALA A 30 3.24 -2.53 3.28
CA ALA A 30 2.48 -2.63 4.52
C ALA A 30 0.99 -2.33 4.31
N CYS A 31 0.65 -1.32 3.50
CA CYS A 31 -0.73 -1.02 3.15
C CYS A 31 -1.41 -2.18 2.42
N ILE A 32 -0.72 -2.76 1.44
CA ILE A 32 -1.22 -3.90 0.65
C ILE A 32 -1.48 -5.10 1.57
N TRP A 33 -0.47 -5.51 2.35
CA TRP A 33 -0.61 -6.66 3.24
C TRP A 33 -1.69 -6.46 4.30
N TRP A 34 -1.76 -5.27 4.91
CA TRP A 34 -2.79 -4.97 5.90
C TRP A 34 -4.19 -5.05 5.30
N THR A 35 -4.38 -4.48 4.11
CA THR A 35 -5.67 -4.47 3.44
C THR A 35 -6.13 -5.89 3.05
N ILE A 36 -5.22 -6.70 2.51
CA ILE A 36 -5.48 -8.10 2.19
C ILE A 36 -5.80 -8.90 3.45
N TRP A 37 -5.03 -8.70 4.52
CA TRP A 37 -5.25 -9.39 5.80
C TRP A 37 -6.63 -9.06 6.37
N ARG A 38 -7.05 -7.78 6.34
CA ARG A 38 -8.38 -7.37 6.78
C ARG A 38 -9.49 -8.00 5.95
N GLU A 39 -9.37 -7.98 4.62
CA GLU A 39 -10.37 -8.59 3.74
C GLU A 39 -10.47 -10.10 3.96
N ARG A 40 -9.34 -10.80 4.08
CA ARG A 40 -9.31 -12.24 4.37
C ARG A 40 -10.01 -12.57 5.69
N ASN A 41 -9.75 -11.76 6.73
CA ASN A 41 -10.38 -11.96 8.03
C ASN A 41 -11.89 -11.64 7.99
N ALA A 42 -12.30 -10.57 7.32
CA ALA A 42 -13.71 -10.24 7.15
C ALA A 42 -14.48 -11.37 6.44
N ARG A 43 -13.89 -11.98 5.42
CA ARG A 43 -14.48 -13.14 4.73
C ARG A 43 -14.56 -14.38 5.61
N SER A 44 -13.54 -14.61 6.43
CA SER A 44 -13.42 -15.85 7.23
C SER A 44 -14.21 -15.81 8.54
N PHE A 45 -14.32 -14.63 9.15
CA PHE A 45 -14.84 -14.47 10.51
C PHE A 45 -16.10 -13.62 10.60
N GLU A 46 -16.42 -12.84 9.55
CA GLU A 46 -17.55 -11.91 9.56
C GLU A 46 -18.54 -12.14 8.42
N ASP A 47 -18.27 -13.10 7.52
CA ASP A 47 -19.03 -13.37 6.29
C ASP A 47 -19.25 -12.10 5.43
N ARG A 48 -18.28 -11.17 5.47
CA ARG A 48 -18.29 -9.95 4.67
C ARG A 48 -17.27 -10.05 3.56
N SER A 49 -17.65 -9.62 2.36
CA SER A 49 -16.73 -9.51 1.23
C SER A 49 -16.89 -8.20 0.49
N LYS A 50 -15.77 -7.65 0.03
CA LYS A 50 -15.72 -6.44 -0.79
C LYS A 50 -15.37 -6.77 -2.23
N SER A 51 -15.81 -5.92 -3.14
CA SER A 51 -15.37 -5.97 -4.53
C SER A 51 -13.88 -5.61 -4.61
N LEU A 52 -13.20 -6.09 -5.67
CA LEU A 52 -11.79 -5.74 -5.90
C LEU A 52 -11.56 -4.23 -5.93
N GLN A 53 -12.50 -3.47 -6.49
CA GLN A 53 -12.40 -2.01 -6.55
C GLN A 53 -12.44 -1.40 -5.14
N MET A 54 -13.34 -1.86 -4.27
CA MET A 54 -13.38 -1.39 -2.88
C MET A 54 -12.12 -1.74 -2.11
N ILE A 55 -11.55 -2.93 -2.32
CA ILE A 55 -10.27 -3.34 -1.70
C ILE A 55 -9.12 -2.43 -2.16
N LYS A 56 -9.06 -2.10 -3.46
CA LYS A 56 -8.07 -1.15 -3.99
C LYS A 56 -8.25 0.23 -3.37
N THR A 57 -9.48 0.73 -3.31
CA THR A 57 -9.80 2.02 -2.69
C THR A 57 -9.38 2.05 -1.23
N ASP A 58 -9.68 1.02 -0.45
CA ASP A 58 -9.26 0.92 0.96
C ASP A 58 -7.73 0.97 1.12
N CYS A 59 -6.99 0.28 0.24
CA CYS A 59 -5.53 0.28 0.25
C CYS A 59 -4.96 1.67 -0.06
N ILE A 60 -5.53 2.36 -1.05
CA ILE A 60 -5.12 3.73 -1.42
C ILE A 60 -5.41 4.69 -0.26
N LEU A 61 -6.62 4.65 0.30
CA LEU A 61 -7.00 5.50 1.43
C LEU A 61 -6.10 5.28 2.65
N LEU A 62 -5.72 4.03 2.93
CA LEU A 62 -4.77 3.71 3.99
C LEU A 62 -3.39 4.30 3.71
N LEU A 63 -2.88 4.19 2.48
CA LEU A 63 -1.62 4.81 2.08
C LEU A 63 -1.67 6.33 2.26
N CYS A 64 -2.74 6.99 1.78
CA CYS A 64 -2.95 8.42 1.95
C CYS A 64 -2.95 8.83 3.43
N PHE A 65 -3.66 8.08 4.27
CA PHE A 65 -3.71 8.33 5.70
C PHE A 65 -2.32 8.23 6.35
N LEU A 66 -1.53 7.21 6.00
CA LEU A 66 -0.19 7.04 6.56
C LEU A 66 0.81 8.09 6.05
N CYS A 67 0.71 8.49 4.77
CA CYS A 67 1.53 9.56 4.21
C CYS A 67 1.21 10.91 4.86
N THR A 68 -0.08 11.25 5.03
CA THR A 68 -0.50 12.53 5.64
C THR A 68 -0.20 12.62 7.14
N LYS A 69 -0.11 11.49 7.85
CA LYS A 69 0.37 11.44 9.25
C LYS A 69 1.87 11.70 9.38
N SER A 70 2.63 11.47 8.32
CA SER A 70 4.09 11.62 8.30
C SER A 70 4.53 13.04 7.89
N SER A 71 3.71 13.77 7.14
CA SER A 71 3.85 15.21 6.83
C SER A 71 2.54 15.74 6.21
N PRO A 72 2.07 16.96 6.54
CA PRO A 72 0.85 17.52 5.94
C PRO A 72 1.16 18.02 4.53
N ILE A 73 1.19 17.12 3.55
CA ILE A 73 1.31 17.48 2.14
C ILE A 73 -0.02 17.15 1.44
N GLY A 74 -0.47 18.09 0.60
CA GLY A 74 -1.75 18.02 -0.12
C GLY A 74 -1.83 16.88 -1.13
N ALA A 75 -3.06 16.60 -1.59
CA ALA A 75 -3.43 15.49 -2.46
C ALA A 75 -2.59 15.33 -3.75
N GLU A 76 -1.85 16.35 -4.18
CA GLU A 76 -1.00 16.32 -5.37
C GLU A 76 0.18 15.34 -5.26
N ALA A 77 0.82 15.23 -4.09
CA ALA A 77 1.92 14.28 -3.90
C ALA A 77 1.44 12.81 -3.93
N ILE A 78 0.16 12.58 -3.67
CA ILE A 78 -0.48 11.25 -3.70
C ILE A 78 -0.75 10.84 -5.14
N LEU A 79 -1.23 11.78 -5.98
CA LEU A 79 -1.42 11.53 -7.41
C LEU A 79 -0.09 11.25 -8.11
N GLU A 80 0.99 11.98 -7.78
CA GLU A 80 2.32 11.68 -8.34
C GLU A 80 2.81 10.26 -8.02
N VAL A 81 2.57 9.75 -6.81
CA VAL A 81 2.97 8.36 -6.45
C VAL A 81 2.15 7.34 -7.23
N LEU A 82 0.84 7.57 -7.39
CA LEU A 82 -0.04 6.69 -8.16
C LEU A 82 0.23 6.74 -9.67
N GLU A 83 0.66 7.89 -10.20
CA GLU A 83 1.03 8.09 -11.61
C GLU A 83 2.45 7.63 -11.94
N SER A 84 3.32 7.47 -10.92
CA SER A 84 4.68 6.95 -11.08
C SER A 84 4.77 5.41 -11.11
N CYS A 85 3.63 4.71 -10.96
CA CYS A 85 3.51 3.26 -11.05
C CYS A 85 2.91 2.83 -12.39
#